data_AF-A0A9W7CIV8-F1
#
_entry.id   AF-A0A9W7CIV8-F1
#
_cell.length_a   1.000
_cell.length_b   1.000
_cell.length_c   1.000
_cell.angle_alpha   90.00
_cell.angle_beta   90.00
_cell.angle_gamma   90.00
#
_symmetry.space_group_name_H-M   'P 1'
#
loop_
_entity.id
_entity.type
_entity.pdbx_description
1 polymer ?
#
loop_
_entity_poly.entity_id
_entity_poly.type
_entity_poly.pdbx_seq_one_letter_code
_entity_poly.pdbx_strand_id
1 'polypeptide(L)' 'MMIDNQAALKQITSEASSGRAKHVDIKIKFLRDYAERGVVLPTYVGTADMLADLLTKALPGERVLQLREKIGLTGK' A
#
# COMPACT_ATOMS: atom_id res chain seq x y z
N MET A 1 6.94 -2.09 3.94
CA MET A 1 5.72 -1.35 3.57
C MET A 1 4.99 -2.17 2.51
N MET A 2 3.72 -2.52 2.74
CA MET A 2 2.95 -3.35 1.82
C MET A 2 2.13 -2.46 0.87
N ILE A 3 2.15 -2.76 -0.43
CA ILE A 3 1.48 -1.99 -1.48
C ILE A 3 0.75 -2.94 -2.42
N ASP A 4 -0.56 -2.75 -2.61
CA ASP A 4 -1.37 -3.53 -3.56
C ASP A 4 -1.50 -2.89 -4.94
N ASN A 5 -1.17 -1.60 -5.06
CA ASN A 5 -1.09 -0.89 -6.33
C ASN A 5 0.27 -1.11 -7.02
N GLN A 6 0.30 -2.01 -8.00
CA GLN A 6 1.51 -2.31 -8.77
C GLN A 6 2.07 -1.11 -9.54
N ALA A 7 1.22 -0.19 -10.00
CA ALA A 7 1.68 1.02 -10.69
C ALA A 7 2.44 1.95 -9.73
N ALA A 8 1.96 2.09 -8.50
CA ALA A 8 2.65 2.85 -7.46
C ALA A 8 3.98 2.19 -7.06
N LEU A 9 3.98 0.86 -6.90
CA LEU A 9 5.21 0.12 -6.61
C LEU A 9 6.27 0.32 -7.71
N LYS A 10 5.86 0.17 -8.98
CA LYS A 10 6.73 0.41 -10.14
C LYS A 10 7.27 1.83 -10.18
N GLN A 11 6.43 2.83 -9.85
CA GLN A 11 6.86 4.23 -9.79
C GLN A 11 7.88 4.50 -8.68
N ILE A 12 7.79 3.83 -7.53
CA ILE A 12 8.79 3.96 -6.47
C ILE A 12 10.12 3.35 -6.92
N THR A 13 10.09 2.18 -7.54
CA THR A 13 11.28 1.40 -7.93
C THR A 13 11.93 1.83 -9.25
N SER A 14 11.22 2.56 -10.11
CA SER A 14 11.72 2.97 -11.44
C SER A 14 12.20 4.42 -11.41
N GLU A 15 13.32 4.71 -12.04
CA GLU A 15 13.86 6.07 -12.19
C GLU A 15 12.94 7.00 -13.00
N ALA A 16 12.04 6.45 -13.81
CA ALA A 16 11.20 7.22 -14.72
C ALA A 16 10.07 7.97 -13.99
N SER A 17 10.21 9.29 -13.85
CA SER A 17 9.09 10.16 -13.49
C SER A 17 8.15 10.31 -14.69
N SER A 18 6.98 9.69 -14.60
CA SER A 18 5.91 9.88 -15.59
C SER A 18 5.21 11.22 -15.34
N GLY A 19 5.31 12.16 -16.28
CA GLY A 19 4.60 13.45 -16.21
C GLY A 19 3.06 13.35 -16.18
N ARG A 20 2.49 12.14 -16.23
CA ARG A 20 1.05 11.87 -16.16
C ARG A 20 0.47 11.92 -14.75
N ALA A 21 1.28 11.91 -13.68
CA ALA A 21 0.81 11.72 -12.31
C ALA A 21 1.22 12.85 -11.33
N LYS A 22 1.22 14.11 -11.79
CA LYS A 22 1.67 15.28 -11.01
C LYS A 22 1.10 15.41 -9.60
N HIS A 23 -0.15 15.00 -9.40
CA HIS A 23 -0.83 15.09 -8.10
C HIS A 23 -0.28 14.11 -7.05
N VAL A 24 0.47 13.09 -7.46
CA VAL A 24 1.14 12.13 -6.55
C VAL A 24 2.67 12.20 -6.61
N ASP A 25 3.25 12.98 -7.53
CA ASP A 25 4.70 13.06 -7.76
C ASP A 25 5.49 13.35 -6.48
N ILE A 26 5.02 14.28 -5.64
CA ILE A 26 5.70 14.63 -4.38
C ILE A 26 5.77 13.40 -3.46
N LYS A 27 4.66 12.67 -3.30
CA LYS A 27 4.58 11.49 -2.44
C LYS A 27 5.49 10.36 -2.93
N ILE A 28 5.54 10.16 -4.25
CA ILE A 28 6.41 9.15 -4.87
C ILE A 28 7.88 9.50 -4.65
N LYS A 29 8.28 10.76 -4.85
CA LYS A 29 9.66 11.22 -4.61
C LYS A 29 10.10 11.01 -3.18
N PHE A 30 9.26 11.38 -2.20
CA PHE A 30 9.55 11.09 -0.80
C PHE A 30 9.69 9.59 -0.55
N LEU A 31 8.73 8.80 -1.00
CA LEU A 31 8.74 7.36 -0.74
C LEU A 31 9.95 6.66 -1.38
N ARG A 32 10.39 7.16 -2.53
CA ARG A 32 11.63 6.73 -3.17
C ARG A 32 12.87 7.09 -2.34
N ASP A 33 13.01 8.33 -1.87
CA ASP A 33 14.13 8.73 -0.98
C ASP A 33 14.23 7.81 0.25
N TYR A 34 13.10 7.56 0.91
CA TYR A 34 13.06 6.64 2.05
C TYR A 34 13.40 5.20 1.66
N ALA A 35 13.03 4.75 0.46
CA ALA A 35 13.35 3.41 -0.04
C ALA A 35 14.84 3.27 -0.39
N GLU A 36 15.42 4.27 -1.08
CA GLU A 36 16.84 4.34 -1.42
C GLU A 36 17.72 4.38 -0.17
N ARG A 37 17.27 5.08 0.87
CA ARG A 37 17.91 5.11 2.20
C ARG A 37 17.69 3.84 3.02
N GLY A 38 16.93 2.87 2.51
CA GLY A 38 16.60 1.61 3.20
C GLY A 38 15.70 1.77 4.42
N VAL A 39 15.11 2.95 4.64
CA VAL A 39 14.20 3.22 5.77
C VAL A 39 12.87 2.51 5.57
N VAL A 40 12.44 2.36 4.31
CA VAL A 40 11.27 1.55 3.95
C VAL A 40 11.65 0.55 2.88
N LEU A 41 11.06 -0.64 2.97
CA LEU A 41 11.16 -1.67 1.93
C LEU A 41 9.76 -1.88 1.35
N PRO A 42 9.45 -1.27 0.18
CA PRO A 42 8.18 -1.47 -0.50
C PRO A 42 8.08 -2.89 -1.05
N THR A 43 7.01 -3.60 -0.73
CA THR A 43 6.73 -4.95 -1.22
C THR A 43 5.30 -5.05 -1.72
N TYR A 44 5.09 -5.82 -2.79
CA TYR A 44 3.76 -6.07 -3.30
C TYR A 44 2.95 -6.95 -2.31
N VAL A 45 1.66 -6.65 -2.18
CA VAL A 45 0.66 -7.51 -1.53
C VAL A 45 -0.58 -7.60 -2.41
N GLY A 46 -1.24 -8.76 -2.47
CA GLY A 46 -2.54 -8.85 -3.14
C GLY A 46 -3.59 -7.97 -2.45
N THR A 47 -4.54 -7.39 -3.19
CA THR A 47 -5.63 -6.59 -2.60
C THR A 47 -6.46 -7.39 -1.57
N ALA A 48 -6.60 -8.70 -1.75
CA ALA A 48 -7.24 -9.59 -0.79
C ALA A 48 -6.47 -9.73 0.55
N ASP A 49 -5.22 -9.31 0.60
CA ASP A 49 -4.35 -9.37 1.77
C ASP A 49 -3.93 -7.97 2.27
N MET A 50 -4.44 -6.90 1.65
CA MET A 50 -4.15 -5.54 2.07
C MET A 50 -4.94 -5.19 3.34
N LEU A 51 -4.32 -5.42 4.50
CA LEU A 51 -4.93 -5.23 5.82
C LEU A 51 -5.42 -3.79 6.06
N ALA A 52 -4.76 -2.80 5.45
CA ALA A 52 -5.15 -1.40 5.54
C ALA A 52 -6.53 -1.11 4.90
N ASP A 53 -7.03 -1.99 4.04
CA ASP A 53 -8.37 -1.86 3.46
C ASP A 53 -9.46 -1.85 4.54
N LEU A 54 -9.22 -2.53 5.67
CA LEU A 54 -10.13 -2.53 6.82
C LEU A 54 -10.37 -1.11 7.37
N LEU A 55 -9.38 -0.23 7.28
CA LEU A 55 -9.41 1.13 7.83
C LEU A 55 -9.72 2.21 6.79
N THR A 56 -9.60 1.87 5.50
CA THR A 56 -9.65 2.85 4.40
C THR A 56 -10.82 2.66 3.44
N LYS A 57 -11.50 1.50 3.50
CA LYS A 57 -12.61 1.17 2.60
C LYS A 57 -13.86 0.78 3.36
N ALA A 58 -15.01 1.11 2.80
CA ALA A 58 -16.28 0.50 3.19
C ALA A 58 -16.39 -0.87 2.52
N LEU A 59 -16.24 -1.94 3.31
CA LEU A 59 -16.22 -3.32 2.84
C LEU A 59 -17.47 -4.09 3.30
N PRO A 60 -17.90 -5.14 2.56
CA PRO A 60 -18.93 -6.05 3.05
C PRO A 60 -18.55 -6.69 4.39
N GLY A 61 -19.54 -7.01 5.23
CA GLY A 61 -19.33 -7.51 6.59
C GLY A 61 -18.43 -8.76 6.65
N GLU A 62 -18.61 -9.70 5.73
CA GLU A 62 -17.75 -10.90 5.64
C GLU A 62 -16.27 -10.52 5.43
N ARG A 63 -16.01 -9.55 4.55
CA ARG A 63 -14.65 -9.10 4.25
C ARG A 63 -14.03 -8.37 5.44
N VAL A 64 -14.83 -7.60 6.17
CA VAL A 64 -14.42 -6.97 7.44
C VAL A 64 -14.00 -8.03 8.45
N LEU A 65 -14.79 -9.11 8.62
CA LEU A 65 -14.48 -10.20 9.54
C LEU A 65 -13.16 -10.90 9.19
N GLN A 66 -12.98 -11.27 7.90
CA GLN A 66 -11.74 -11.90 7.43
C GLN A 66 -10.50 -11.04 7.71
N LEU A 67 -10.57 -9.73 7.43
CA LEU A 67 -9.45 -8.82 7.66
C LEU A 67 -9.21 -8.56 9.15
N ARG A 68 -10.28 -8.47 9.94
CA ARG A 68 -10.26 -8.29 11.40
C ARG A 68 -9.56 -9.47 12.09
N GLU A 69 -9.85 -10.69 11.66
CA GLU A 69 -9.17 -11.89 12.16
C GLU A 69 -7.66 -11.88 11.85
N LYS A 70 -7.28 -11.50 10.61
CA LYS A 70 -5.87 -11.41 10.21
C LYS A 70 -5.04 -10.42 11.03
N ILE A 71 -5.67 -9.41 11.64
CA ILE A 71 -4.99 -8.45 12.52
C ILE A 71 -5.19 -8.74 14.02
N GLY A 72 -5.74 -9.90 14.37
CA GLY A 72 -5.90 -10.33 15.76
C GLY A 72 -7.00 -9.61 16.54
N LEU A 73 -7.91 -8.90 15.87
CA LEU A 73 -9.05 -8.25 16.50
C LEU A 73 -10.20 -9.24 16.72
N THR A 74 -9.95 -10.46 17.17
CA THR A 74 -11.02 -11.44 17.43
C THR A 74 -11.82 -11.04 18.68
N GLY A 75 -13.15 -11.15 18.62
CA GLY A 75 -13.99 -10.98 19.81
C GLY A 75 -13.77 -12.16 20.76
N LYS A 76 -13.71 -11.91 22.08
CA LYS A 76 -13.81 -12.97 23.08
C LYS A 76 -15.21 -13.57 23.11
#